data_AF-A0A6B3CQR1-F1
#
_entry.id   AF-A0A6B3CQR1-F1
#
_cell.length_a   1.000
_cell.length_b   1.000
_cell.length_c   1.000
_cell.angle_alpha   90.00
_cell.angle_beta   90.00
_cell.angle_gamma   90.00
#
_symmetry.space_group_name_H-M   'P 1'
#
loop_
_entity.id
_entity.type
_entity.pdbx_description
1 polymer ?
#
loop_
_entity_poly.entity_id
_entity_poly.type
_entity_poly.pdbx_seq_one_letter_code
_entity_poly.pdbx_strand_id
1 'polypeptide(L)' 'LSRRFVEDTGYTPMQWIMRSRIDMARELLERSERGVEQIAADVGLGTGANLRLHFQRILGTTPSEYRRTFARGE' A
#
# COMPACT_ATOMS: atom_id res chain seq x y z
N LEU A 1 -7.41 -9.32 -22.77
CA LEU A 1 -6.64 -9.58 -21.54
C LEU A 1 -7.30 -8.97 -20.30
N SER A 2 -7.69 -7.69 -20.32
CA SER A 2 -8.33 -7.03 -19.16
C SER A 2 -9.64 -7.69 -18.69
N ARG A 3 -10.51 -8.16 -19.59
CA ARG A 3 -11.81 -8.75 -19.21
C ARG A 3 -11.67 -10.06 -18.43
N ARG A 4 -10.77 -10.94 -18.86
CA ARG A 4 -10.53 -12.25 -18.23
C ARG A 4 -9.89 -12.11 -16.85
N PHE A 5 -9.00 -11.12 -16.70
CA PHE A 5 -8.39 -10.80 -15.39
C PHE A 5 -9.42 -10.30 -14.36
N VAL A 6 -10.40 -9.50 -14.80
CA VAL A 6 -11.51 -9.05 -13.95
C VAL A 6 -12.43 -10.22 -13.60
N GLU A 7 -12.72 -11.11 -14.56
CA GLU A 7 -13.52 -12.33 -14.32
C GLU A 7 -12.88 -13.24 -13.25
N ASP A 8 -11.55 -13.37 -13.24
CA ASP A 8 -10.82 -14.25 -12.30
C ASP A 8 -10.52 -13.60 -10.93
N THR A 9 -10.30 -12.28 -10.87
CA THR A 9 -9.84 -11.58 -9.64
C THR A 9 -10.87 -10.63 -9.04
N GLY A 10 -11.93 -10.28 -9.76
CA GLY A 10 -12.88 -9.23 -9.38
C GLY A 10 -12.32 -7.80 -9.46
N TYR A 11 -11.06 -7.64 -9.87
CA TYR A 11 -10.38 -6.35 -9.97
C TYR A 11 -9.90 -6.07 -11.39
N THR A 12 -9.93 -4.80 -11.77
CA THR A 12 -9.17 -4.37 -12.96
C THR A 12 -7.67 -4.57 -12.71
N PRO A 13 -6.86 -4.82 -13.75
CA PRO A 13 -5.40 -4.98 -13.59
C PRO A 13 -4.75 -3.83 -12.82
N MET A 14 -5.21 -2.58 -13.02
CA MET A 14 -4.71 -1.41 -12.29
C MET A 14 -5.07 -1.46 -10.80
N GLN A 15 -6.28 -1.87 -10.44
CA GLN A 15 -6.68 -2.03 -9.03
C GLN A 15 -5.88 -3.13 -8.35
N TRP A 16 -5.60 -4.23 -9.06
CA TRP A 16 -4.76 -5.31 -8.53
C TRP A 16 -3.34 -4.84 -8.26
N ILE A 17 -2.69 -4.18 -9.22
CA ILE A 17 -1.35 -3.60 -9.04
C ILE A 17 -1.33 -2.62 -7.86
N MET A 18 -2.35 -1.77 -7.73
CA MET A 18 -2.44 -0.81 -6.64
C MET A 18 -2.52 -1.51 -5.27
N ARG A 19 -3.31 -2.60 -5.16
CA ARG A 19 -3.37 -3.40 -3.93
C ARG A 19 -2.03 -4.06 -3.61
N SER A 20 -1.38 -4.68 -4.59
CA SER A 20 -0.06 -5.29 -4.40
C SER A 20 0.99 -4.27 -3.94
N ARG A 21 0.95 -3.02 -4.43
CA ARG A 21 1.81 -1.94 -3.95
C ARG A 21 1.52 -1.53 -2.51
N ILE A 22 0.25 -1.51 -2.10
CA ILE A 22 -0.13 -1.25 -0.72
C ILE A 22 0.32 -2.39 0.21
N ASP A 23 0.21 -3.64 -0.23
CA ASP A 23 0.67 -4.78 0.57
C ASP A 23 2.19 -4.74 0.79
N MET A 24 2.98 -4.43 -0.26
CA MET A 24 4.42 -4.19 -0.11
C MET A 24 4.72 -3.01 0.83
N ALA A 25 3.91 -1.94 0.77
CA ALA A 25 4.09 -0.80 1.67
C ALA A 25 3.84 -1.19 3.15
N ARG A 26 2.87 -2.07 3.43
CA ARG A 26 2.64 -2.61 4.78
C ARG A 26 3.86 -3.37 5.30
N GLU A 27 4.40 -4.28 4.48
CA GLU A 27 5.59 -5.05 4.85
C GLU A 27 6.79 -4.14 5.16
N LEU A 28 7.01 -3.10 4.36
CA LEU A 28 8.08 -2.12 4.61
C LEU A 28 7.83 -1.26 5.86
N LEU A 29 6.58 -0.91 6.16
CA LEU A 29 6.21 -0.17 7.36
C LEU A 29 6.46 -0.99 8.63
N GLU A 30 6.25 -2.31 8.57
CA GLU A 30 6.42 -3.26 9.67
C GLU A 30 7.88 -3.67 9.87
N ARG A 31 8.66 -3.81 8.78
CA ARG A 31 10.01 -4.41 8.81
C ARG A 31 11.14 -3.40 8.69
N SER A 32 10.84 -2.11 8.62
CA SER A 32 11.86 -1.07 8.46
C SER A 32 11.47 0.28 9.06
N GLU A 33 12.50 1.06 9.39
CA GLU A 33 12.37 2.44 9.89
C GLU A 33 12.23 3.49 8.77
N ARG A 34 12.05 3.07 7.50
CA ARG A 34 12.01 3.99 6.35
C ARG A 34 10.88 5.01 6.49
N GLY A 35 11.11 6.26 6.10
CA GLY A 35 10.07 7.28 6.08
C GLY A 35 8.99 6.99 5.03
N VAL A 36 7.78 7.53 5.23
CA VAL A 36 6.64 7.34 4.30
C VAL A 36 6.97 7.80 2.88
N GLU A 37 7.77 8.85 2.73
CA GLU A 37 8.22 9.34 1.41
C GLU A 37 9.08 8.31 0.69
N GLN A 38 10.00 7.68 1.41
CA GLN A 38 10.91 6.69 0.84
C GLN A 38 10.16 5.40 0.48
N ILE A 39 9.26 4.94 1.35
CA ILE A 39 8.40 3.79 1.05
C ILE A 39 7.54 4.06 -0.19
N ALA A 40 7.01 5.28 -0.36
CA ALA A 40 6.24 5.61 -1.54
C ALA A 40 7.05 5.53 -2.84
N ALA A 41 8.33 5.93 -2.81
CA ALA A 41 9.24 5.74 -3.94
C ALA A 41 9.51 4.25 -4.19
N ASP A 42 9.82 3.49 -3.14
CA ASP A 42 10.15 2.05 -3.21
C ASP A 42 9.02 1.21 -3.82
N VAL A 43 7.76 1.54 -3.51
CA VAL A 43 6.58 0.80 -4.01
C VAL A 43 6.00 1.39 -5.30
N GLY A 44 6.66 2.39 -5.89
CA GLY A 44 6.24 2.99 -7.17
C GLY A 44 5.00 3.88 -7.10
N LEU A 45 4.74 4.51 -5.95
CA LEU A 45 3.69 5.54 -5.77
C LEU A 45 4.22 6.97 -5.91
N GLY A 46 5.54 7.12 -5.92
CA GLY A 46 6.25 8.36 -6.26
C GLY A 46 6.31 9.37 -5.12
N THR A 47 5.17 9.65 -4.47
CA THR A 47 5.10 10.61 -3.36
C THR A 47 4.41 10.04 -2.14
N GLY A 48 4.80 10.53 -0.96
CA GLY A 48 4.13 10.17 0.27
C GLY A 48 2.65 10.55 0.29
N ALA A 49 2.24 11.59 -0.45
CA ALA A 49 0.83 11.97 -0.57
C ALA A 49 0.02 10.89 -1.29
N ASN A 50 0.54 10.34 -2.40
CA ASN A 50 -0.10 9.23 -3.12
C ASN A 50 -0.20 7.98 -2.25
N LEU A 51 0.87 7.65 -1.52
CA LEU A 51 0.83 6.51 -0.60
C LEU A 51 -0.26 6.70 0.45
N ARG A 52 -0.32 7.84 1.14
CA ARG A 52 -1.38 8.13 2.13
C ARG A 52 -2.78 8.01 1.53
N LEU A 53 -3.00 8.61 0.36
CA LEU A 53 -4.30 8.60 -0.32
C LEU A 53 -4.79 7.18 -0.61
N HIS A 54 -3.92 6.34 -1.20
CA HIS A 54 -4.32 4.99 -1.59
C HIS A 54 -4.35 4.03 -0.40
N PHE A 55 -3.43 4.17 0.55
CA PHE A 55 -3.41 3.36 1.77
C PHE A 55 -4.70 3.58 2.56
N GLN A 56 -5.13 4.84 2.73
CA GLN A 56 -6.39 5.15 3.41
C GLN A 56 -7.62 4.65 2.65
N ARG A 57 -7.63 4.76 1.31
CA ARG A 57 -8.74 4.21 0.50
C ARG A 57 -8.85 2.68 0.56
N ILE A 58 -7.72 1.97 0.68
CA ILE A 58 -7.68 0.50 0.59
C ILE A 58 -7.76 -0.15 1.98
N LEU A 59 -7.16 0.45 3.01
CA LEU A 59 -7.04 -0.13 4.36
C LEU A 59 -7.75 0.67 5.45
N GLY A 60 -8.28 1.86 5.14
CA GLY A 60 -9.04 2.67 6.10
C GLY A 60 -8.20 3.39 7.16
N THR A 61 -6.87 3.39 7.05
CA THR A 61 -5.95 4.06 7.99
C THR A 61 -4.80 4.74 7.25
N THR A 62 -3.99 5.54 7.95
CA THR A 62 -2.78 6.14 7.37
C THR A 62 -1.55 5.25 7.57
N PRO A 63 -0.51 5.33 6.72
CA PRO A 63 0.75 4.61 6.91
C PRO A 63 1.39 4.82 8.29
N SER A 64 1.30 6.05 8.82
CA SER A 64 1.89 6.42 10.10
C SER A 64 1.13 5.82 11.28
N GLU A 65 -0.21 5.82 11.25
CA GLU A 65 -1.03 5.15 12.25
C GLU A 65 -0.86 3.63 12.19
N TYR A 66 -0.82 3.06 10.98
CA TYR A 66 -0.54 1.64 10.76
C TYR A 66 0.77 1.24 11.43
N ARG A 67 1.88 1.92 11.10
CA ARG A 67 3.19 1.66 11.75
C ARG A 67 3.10 1.76 13.27
N ARG A 68 2.43 2.78 13.80
CA ARG A 68 2.32 2.98 15.25
C ARG A 68 1.57 1.83 15.94
N THR A 69 0.55 1.28 15.30
CA THR A 69 -0.19 0.12 15.84
C THR A 69 0.68 -1.12 15.88
N PHE A 70 1.44 -1.40 14.83
CA PHE A 70 2.33 -2.57 14.77
C PHE A 70 3.57 -2.42 15.67
N ALA A 71 4.15 -1.22 15.78
CA ALA A 71 5.26 -0.95 16.69
C ALA A 71 4.89 -1.02 18.19
N ARG A 72 3.59 -1.07 18.52
CA ARG A 72 3.08 -1.20 19.89
C ARG A 72 2.61 -2.63 20.21
N GLY A 73 2.59 -3.51 19.23
CA GLY A 73 2.18 -4.91 19.37
C GLY A 73 3.39 -5.83 19.36
N GLU A 74 4.06 -5.92 20.51
CA GLU A 74 4.89 -7.05 20.93
C GLU A 74 4.56 -7.38 22.39
#